data_AF-A0A396FDD0-F1
#
_entry.id   AF-A0A396FDD0-F1
#
_cell.length_a   1.000
_cell.length_b   1.000
_cell.length_c   1.000
_cell.angle_alpha   90.00
_cell.angle_beta   90.00
_cell.angle_gamma   90.00
#
_symmetry.space_group_name_H-M   'P 1'
#
loop_
_entity.id
_entity.type
_entity.pdbx_description
1 polymer ?
#
loop_
_entity_poly.entity_id
_entity_poly.type
_entity_poly.pdbx_seq_one_letter_code
_entity_poly.pdbx_strand_id
1 'polypeptide(L)'
;MIFVAILLLIAGFVALVKGADVFVDGAAALAGKFGIPQLVIGLTIVAMGTSLPEAAVSITAGIKGNAGITVGNIVGSNILNILIILGVTALITNVAIQKTTFKYEIPYMLLITAVLLVMGMTGNEITFIEGVILWILFIAYLLYLYFLAKKGNDSGDEQSVKLYPVWKCLLFIVLGGVCVVIGSQLVVNGATTIARACGMSERFIGLTIVAFGTSLPELVTSVSAARKGNAGIAIGNIVGSNIFNILFVIGTVALICPVPFESRFVIDTVVAILCGVLLWGGTIRHKELRKPCGVVMLLCYAAYFVYLAAM
;
A
#
# COMPACT_ATOMS: atom_id res chain seq x y z
N MET A 1 30.48 -4.29 2.51
CA MET A 1 29.48 -3.74 1.56
C MET A 1 28.07 -4.26 1.84
N ILE A 2 27.80 -5.57 1.71
CA ILE A 2 26.45 -6.15 1.97
C ILE A 2 25.94 -5.92 3.40
N PHE A 3 26.78 -6.16 4.42
CA PHE A 3 26.36 -5.96 5.82
C PHE A 3 25.87 -4.53 6.09
N VAL A 4 26.59 -3.53 5.57
CA VAL A 4 26.18 -2.12 5.66
C VAL A 4 24.86 -1.89 4.94
N ALA A 5 24.65 -2.49 3.76
CA ALA A 5 23.39 -2.36 3.03
C ALA A 5 22.19 -2.94 3.78
N ILE A 6 22.37 -4.07 4.48
CA ILE A 6 21.34 -4.66 5.35
C ILE A 6 21.02 -3.71 6.52
N LEU A 7 22.05 -3.13 7.17
CA LEU A 7 21.83 -2.16 8.24
C LEU A 7 21.11 -0.91 7.74
N LEU A 8 21.46 -0.39 6.56
CA LEU A 8 20.77 0.75 5.94
C LEU A 8 19.31 0.42 5.63
N LEU A 9 19.03 -0.79 5.13
CA LEU A 9 17.68 -1.23 4.82
C LEU A 9 16.81 -1.36 6.09
N ILE A 10 17.34 -1.96 7.15
CA ILE A 10 16.64 -2.07 8.45
C ILE A 10 16.41 -0.68 9.05
N ALA A 11 17.47 0.16 9.13
CA ALA A 11 17.35 1.51 9.65
C ALA A 11 16.38 2.36 8.83
N GLY A 12 16.38 2.18 7.50
CA GLY A 12 15.47 2.83 6.57
C GLY A 12 14.01 2.46 6.82
N PHE A 13 13.69 1.17 6.99
CA PHE A 13 12.33 0.76 7.33
C PHE A 13 11.88 1.27 8.71
N VAL A 14 12.75 1.23 9.71
CA VAL A 14 12.43 1.80 11.04
C VAL A 14 12.13 3.30 10.93
N ALA A 15 12.95 4.04 10.18
CA ALA A 15 12.74 5.46 9.94
C ALA A 15 11.44 5.74 9.15
N LEU A 16 11.12 4.93 8.13
CA LEU A 16 9.87 5.06 7.37
C LEU A 16 8.64 4.87 8.25
N VAL A 17 8.57 3.75 8.98
CA VAL A 17 7.40 3.43 9.81
C VAL A 17 7.22 4.48 10.91
N LYS A 18 8.29 4.82 11.63
CA LYS A 18 8.22 5.82 12.70
C LYS A 18 8.00 7.23 12.18
N GLY A 19 8.60 7.57 11.04
CA GLY A 19 8.39 8.85 10.38
C GLY A 19 6.95 9.01 9.91
N ALA A 20 6.37 7.97 9.32
CA ALA A 20 4.97 7.95 8.88
C ALA A 20 4.03 8.11 10.09
N ASP A 21 4.23 7.37 11.18
CA ASP A 21 3.45 7.52 12.41
C ASP A 21 3.44 8.98 12.90
N VAL A 22 4.63 9.60 13.01
CA VAL A 22 4.79 10.98 13.49
C VAL A 22 4.17 11.99 12.51
N PHE A 23 4.35 11.78 11.21
CA PHE A 23 3.75 12.63 10.18
C PHE A 23 2.22 12.60 10.25
N VAL A 24 1.64 11.40 10.34
CA VAL A 24 0.20 11.17 10.39
C VAL A 24 -0.40 11.76 11.67
N ASP A 25 0.23 11.55 12.82
CA ASP A 25 -0.18 12.14 14.10
C ASP A 25 -0.23 13.68 14.01
N GLY A 26 0.80 14.30 13.42
CA GLY A 26 0.86 15.75 13.21
C GLY A 26 -0.20 16.26 12.24
N ALA A 27 -0.38 15.58 11.10
CA ALA A 27 -1.35 15.93 10.06
C ALA A 27 -2.79 15.79 10.55
N ALA A 28 -3.11 14.69 11.24
CA ALA A 28 -4.43 14.45 11.83
C ALA A 28 -4.75 15.49 12.92
N ALA A 29 -3.80 15.79 13.82
CA ALA A 29 -3.96 16.83 14.84
C ALA A 29 -4.20 18.21 14.25
N LEU A 30 -3.50 18.56 13.17
CA LEU A 30 -3.68 19.82 12.47
C LEU A 30 -5.05 19.90 11.78
N ALA A 31 -5.46 18.83 11.08
CA ALA A 31 -6.74 18.76 10.40
C ALA A 31 -7.92 18.90 11.38
N GLY A 32 -7.85 18.25 12.54
CA GLY A 32 -8.86 18.38 13.59
C GLY A 32 -8.99 19.81 14.12
N LYS A 33 -7.88 20.56 14.20
CA LYS A 33 -7.91 21.98 14.59
C LYS A 33 -8.57 22.89 13.56
N PHE A 34 -8.51 22.53 12.29
CA PHE A 34 -9.20 23.26 11.22
C PHE A 34 -10.68 22.86 11.07
N GLY A 35 -11.21 22.08 12.02
CA GLY A 35 -12.61 21.66 12.01
C GLY A 35 -12.94 20.60 10.95
N ILE A 36 -11.93 19.93 10.40
CA ILE A 36 -12.15 18.80 9.50
C ILE A 36 -12.76 17.65 10.32
N PRO A 37 -13.89 17.05 9.88
CA PRO A 37 -14.53 15.98 10.63
C PRO A 37 -13.61 14.78 10.85
N GLN A 38 -13.67 14.18 12.05
CA GLN A 38 -12.83 13.03 12.43
C GLN A 38 -12.93 11.86 11.45
N LEU A 39 -14.14 11.61 10.96
CA LEU A 39 -14.39 10.58 9.96
C LEU A 39 -13.60 10.83 8.66
N VAL A 40 -13.50 12.09 8.23
CA VAL A 40 -12.72 12.46 7.04
C VAL A 40 -11.24 12.27 7.31
N ILE A 41 -10.75 12.68 8.48
CA ILE A 41 -9.34 12.50 8.89
C ILE A 41 -8.96 11.02 8.90
N GLY A 42 -9.81 10.16 9.49
CA GLY A 42 -9.61 8.72 9.56
C GLY A 42 -9.58 8.05 8.18
N LEU A 43 -10.56 8.38 7.33
CA LEU A 43 -10.68 7.81 5.97
C LEU A 43 -9.64 8.34 4.97
N THR A 44 -8.95 9.43 5.29
CA THR A 44 -7.97 10.05 4.39
C THR A 44 -6.58 10.04 4.99
N ILE A 45 -6.25 10.97 5.89
CA ILE A 45 -4.90 11.17 6.44
C ILE A 45 -4.39 9.91 7.13
N VAL A 46 -5.21 9.29 7.97
CA VAL A 46 -4.79 8.10 8.73
C VAL A 46 -4.70 6.88 7.82
N ALA A 47 -5.71 6.65 6.97
CA ALA A 47 -5.72 5.54 6.03
C ALA A 47 -4.58 5.60 4.99
N MET A 48 -4.30 6.77 4.42
CA MET A 48 -3.14 6.96 3.54
C MET A 48 -1.82 6.89 4.32
N GLY A 49 -1.88 7.22 5.60
CA GLY A 49 -0.75 7.23 6.51
C GLY A 49 0.00 5.91 6.58
N THR A 50 -0.72 4.79 6.60
CA THR A 50 -0.10 3.46 6.64
C THR A 50 0.66 3.13 5.36
N SER A 51 0.21 3.66 4.22
CA SER A 51 0.83 3.45 2.91
C SER A 51 1.81 4.58 2.50
N LEU A 52 2.15 5.48 3.43
CA LEU A 52 3.22 6.47 3.23
C LEU A 52 4.59 5.83 3.00
N PRO A 53 4.98 4.72 3.68
CA PRO A 53 6.23 4.03 3.40
C PRO A 53 6.33 3.55 1.94
N GLU A 54 5.27 2.94 1.41
CA GLU A 54 5.16 2.51 0.01
C GLU A 54 5.32 3.72 -0.93
N ALA A 55 4.56 4.78 -0.66
CA ALA A 55 4.61 6.01 -1.45
C ALA A 55 6.02 6.60 -1.47
N ALA A 56 6.63 6.76 -0.30
CA ALA A 56 7.95 7.36 -0.15
C ALA A 56 9.03 6.55 -0.86
N VAL A 57 9.03 5.22 -0.71
CA VAL A 57 10.01 4.35 -1.35
C VAL A 57 9.84 4.33 -2.87
N SER A 58 8.62 4.17 -3.38
CA SER A 58 8.36 4.13 -4.83
C SER A 58 8.63 5.49 -5.50
N ILE A 59 8.23 6.61 -4.89
CA ILE A 59 8.52 7.94 -5.42
C ILE A 59 10.04 8.20 -5.43
N THR A 60 10.73 7.85 -4.34
CA THR A 60 12.19 8.01 -4.25
C THR A 60 12.91 7.13 -5.26
N ALA A 61 12.45 5.89 -5.47
CA ALA A 61 12.99 4.98 -6.46
C ALA A 61 12.78 5.52 -7.89
N GLY A 62 11.59 6.04 -8.20
CA GLY A 62 11.27 6.62 -9.49
C GLY A 62 12.15 7.82 -9.83
N ILE A 63 12.30 8.76 -8.88
CA ILE A 63 13.20 9.93 -9.03
C ILE A 63 14.66 9.50 -9.24
N LYS A 64 15.08 8.38 -8.63
CA LYS A 64 16.43 7.81 -8.81
C LYS A 64 16.58 6.96 -10.08
N GLY A 65 15.57 6.88 -10.93
CA GLY A 65 15.58 6.08 -12.15
C GLY A 65 15.50 4.57 -11.91
N ASN A 66 15.05 4.14 -10.73
CA ASN A 66 14.89 2.73 -10.39
C ASN A 66 13.42 2.29 -10.58
N ALA A 67 13.07 2.06 -11.83
CA ALA A 67 11.73 1.62 -12.21
C ALA A 67 11.39 0.23 -11.62
N GLY A 68 12.39 -0.65 -11.54
CA GLY A 68 12.24 -2.01 -11.00
C GLY A 68 11.74 -2.02 -9.55
N ILE A 69 12.31 -1.17 -8.70
CA ILE A 69 11.84 -0.98 -7.32
C ILE A 69 10.53 -0.19 -7.31
N THR A 70 10.33 0.81 -8.16
CA THR A 70 9.10 1.62 -8.18
C THR A 70 7.85 0.77 -8.41
N VAL A 71 7.79 0.07 -9.56
CA VAL A 71 6.66 -0.77 -9.94
C VAL A 71 6.64 -2.04 -9.10
N GLY A 72 7.81 -2.63 -8.85
CA GLY A 72 7.94 -3.85 -8.04
C GLY A 72 7.42 -3.66 -6.62
N ASN A 73 7.73 -2.53 -5.97
CA ASN A 73 7.22 -2.24 -4.64
C ASN A 73 5.68 -2.17 -4.63
N ILE A 74 5.07 -1.45 -5.58
CA ILE A 74 3.61 -1.28 -5.63
C ILE A 74 2.88 -2.58 -5.97
N VAL A 75 3.26 -3.24 -7.07
CA VAL A 75 2.61 -4.49 -7.49
C VAL A 75 2.87 -5.58 -6.45
N GLY A 76 4.10 -5.64 -5.92
CA GLY A 76 4.49 -6.57 -4.86
C GLY A 76 3.68 -6.35 -3.58
N SER A 77 3.54 -5.11 -3.12
CA SER A 77 2.74 -4.78 -1.94
C SER A 77 1.29 -5.18 -2.14
N ASN A 78 0.71 -4.96 -3.33
CA ASN A 78 -0.66 -5.36 -3.61
C ASN A 78 -0.87 -6.88 -3.55
N ILE A 79 0.10 -7.65 -4.07
CA ILE A 79 0.10 -9.11 -3.99
C ILE A 79 0.28 -9.56 -2.53
N LEU A 80 1.23 -8.99 -1.80
CA LEU A 80 1.52 -9.30 -0.40
C LEU A 80 0.34 -8.99 0.52
N ASN A 81 -0.29 -7.85 0.33
CA ASN A 81 -1.45 -7.41 1.08
C ASN A 81 -2.58 -8.46 0.99
N ILE A 82 -2.84 -8.97 -0.21
CA ILE A 82 -3.89 -9.97 -0.42
C ILE A 82 -3.43 -11.36 0.03
N LEU A 83 -2.25 -11.81 -0.37
CA LEU A 83 -1.84 -13.21 -0.17
C LEU A 83 -1.23 -13.48 1.20
N ILE A 84 -0.37 -12.58 1.70
CA ILE A 84 0.24 -12.70 3.01
C ILE A 84 -0.64 -12.06 4.08
N ILE A 85 -0.95 -10.77 3.97
CA ILE A 85 -1.55 -10.06 5.10
C ILE A 85 -2.96 -10.59 5.38
N LEU A 86 -3.84 -10.61 4.38
CA LEU A 86 -5.16 -11.22 4.55
C LEU A 86 -5.09 -12.73 4.78
N GLY A 87 -4.12 -13.43 4.16
CA GLY A 87 -3.89 -14.85 4.39
C GLY A 87 -3.64 -15.17 5.86
N VAL A 88 -2.65 -14.51 6.48
CA VAL A 88 -2.32 -14.63 7.91
C VAL A 88 -3.50 -14.18 8.77
N THR A 89 -4.13 -13.06 8.43
CA THR A 89 -5.28 -12.52 9.19
C THR A 89 -6.44 -13.53 9.22
N ALA A 90 -6.74 -14.18 8.10
CA ALA A 90 -7.77 -15.21 7.98
C ALA A 90 -7.45 -16.51 8.72
N LEU A 91 -6.16 -16.82 8.96
CA LEU A 91 -5.78 -17.94 9.81
C LEU A 91 -6.06 -17.67 11.30
N ILE A 92 -5.95 -16.41 11.72
CA ILE A 92 -6.19 -15.98 13.11
C ILE A 92 -7.69 -15.99 13.40
N THR A 93 -8.50 -15.37 12.55
CA THR A 93 -9.95 -15.26 12.74
C THR A 93 -10.69 -15.21 11.40
N ASN A 94 -12.00 -15.47 11.41
CA ASN A 94 -12.82 -15.22 10.23
C ASN A 94 -12.98 -13.72 10.02
N VAL A 95 -12.65 -13.25 8.83
CA VAL A 95 -12.60 -11.82 8.52
C VAL A 95 -13.87 -11.44 7.77
N ALA A 96 -14.88 -10.94 8.49
CA ALA A 96 -16.14 -10.49 7.88
C ALA A 96 -15.88 -9.38 6.84
N ILE A 97 -16.60 -9.39 5.72
CA ILE A 97 -16.48 -8.32 4.71
C ILE A 97 -17.69 -7.39 4.76
N GLN A 98 -17.44 -6.08 4.71
CA GLN A 98 -18.51 -5.10 4.59
C GLN A 98 -19.17 -5.19 3.20
N LYS A 99 -20.48 -4.94 3.15
CA LYS A 99 -21.25 -4.99 1.89
C LYS A 99 -20.73 -3.98 0.86
N THR A 100 -20.30 -2.81 1.32
CA THR A 100 -19.67 -1.75 0.50
C THR A 100 -18.35 -2.22 -0.09
N THR A 101 -17.45 -2.75 0.74
CA THR A 101 -16.16 -3.28 0.30
C THR A 101 -16.31 -4.40 -0.74
N PHE A 102 -17.24 -5.35 -0.50
CA PHE A 102 -17.49 -6.44 -1.44
C PHE A 102 -18.08 -5.97 -2.78
N LYS A 103 -18.98 -4.98 -2.78
CA LYS A 103 -19.72 -4.56 -3.99
C LYS A 103 -19.03 -3.45 -4.79
N TYR A 104 -18.23 -2.60 -4.14
CA TYR A 104 -17.69 -1.40 -4.76
C TYR A 104 -16.16 -1.37 -4.70
N GLU A 105 -15.55 -1.53 -3.53
CA GLU A 105 -14.10 -1.34 -3.37
C GLU A 105 -13.29 -2.45 -4.03
N ILE A 106 -13.65 -3.73 -3.83
CA ILE A 106 -12.94 -4.86 -4.48
C ILE A 106 -13.07 -4.79 -6.01
N PRO A 107 -14.28 -4.62 -6.60
CA PRO A 107 -14.40 -4.45 -8.05
C PRO A 107 -13.66 -3.23 -8.57
N TYR A 108 -13.66 -2.12 -7.84
CA TYR A 108 -12.91 -0.92 -8.22
C TYR A 108 -11.41 -1.16 -8.21
N MET A 109 -10.87 -1.82 -7.16
CA MET A 109 -9.48 -2.26 -7.09
C MET A 109 -9.09 -3.15 -8.29
N LEU A 110 -9.93 -4.12 -8.66
CA LEU A 110 -9.71 -4.96 -9.84
C LEU A 110 -9.70 -4.13 -11.13
N LEU A 111 -10.66 -3.22 -11.29
CA LEU A 111 -10.74 -2.33 -12.44
C LEU A 111 -9.48 -1.49 -12.60
N ILE A 112 -9.04 -0.80 -11.55
CA ILE A 112 -7.84 0.07 -11.64
C ILE A 112 -6.56 -0.73 -11.83
N THR A 113 -6.48 -1.96 -11.32
CA THR A 113 -5.34 -2.85 -11.58
C THR A 113 -5.32 -3.31 -13.04
N ALA A 114 -6.49 -3.55 -13.64
CA ALA A 114 -6.61 -3.82 -15.06
C ALA A 114 -6.29 -2.57 -15.91
N VAL A 115 -6.68 -1.38 -15.48
CA VAL A 115 -6.29 -0.12 -16.14
C VAL A 115 -4.77 0.05 -16.12
N LEU A 116 -4.13 -0.17 -14.97
CA LEU A 116 -2.67 -0.14 -14.86
C LEU A 116 -2.01 -1.15 -15.81
N LEU A 117 -2.53 -2.38 -15.90
CA LEU A 117 -2.02 -3.40 -16.80
C LEU A 117 -2.09 -2.94 -18.27
N VAL A 118 -3.24 -2.39 -18.70
CA VAL A 118 -3.43 -1.92 -20.08
C VAL A 118 -2.49 -0.75 -20.39
N MET A 119 -2.35 0.21 -19.46
CA MET A 119 -1.40 1.33 -19.58
C MET A 119 0.04 0.81 -19.72
N GLY A 120 0.46 -0.07 -18.81
CA GLY A 120 1.82 -0.63 -18.83
C GLY A 120 2.14 -1.48 -20.08
N MET A 121 1.15 -2.12 -20.69
CA MET A 121 1.32 -2.82 -21.97
C MET A 121 1.40 -1.85 -23.16
N THR A 122 0.83 -0.66 -23.04
CA THR A 122 0.77 0.34 -24.12
C THR A 122 1.99 1.24 -24.06
N GLY A 123 3.09 0.83 -24.68
CA GLY A 123 4.31 1.65 -24.79
C GLY A 123 5.43 1.30 -23.81
N ASN A 124 5.25 0.26 -22.97
CA ASN A 124 6.24 -0.21 -21.98
C ASN A 124 6.66 0.84 -20.93
N GLU A 125 5.86 1.87 -20.73
CA GLU A 125 6.05 2.86 -19.67
C GLU A 125 4.69 3.46 -19.28
N ILE A 126 4.59 3.92 -18.03
CA ILE A 126 3.47 4.75 -17.59
C ILE A 126 3.86 6.21 -17.80
N THR A 127 3.12 6.86 -18.69
CA THR A 127 3.35 8.24 -19.13
C THR A 127 2.73 9.27 -18.19
N PHE A 128 3.11 10.54 -18.37
CA PHE A 128 2.51 11.65 -17.64
C PHE A 128 0.98 11.71 -17.78
N ILE A 129 0.45 11.47 -18.99
CA ILE A 129 -0.99 11.51 -19.26
C ILE A 129 -1.71 10.41 -18.48
N GLU A 130 -1.15 9.22 -18.44
CA GLU A 130 -1.67 8.11 -17.65
C GLU A 130 -1.60 8.42 -16.15
N GLY A 131 -0.53 9.09 -15.69
CA GLY A 131 -0.43 9.63 -14.33
C GLY A 131 -1.57 10.60 -13.99
N VAL A 132 -1.91 11.52 -14.90
CA VAL A 132 -3.07 12.42 -14.74
C VAL A 132 -4.37 11.63 -14.64
N ILE A 133 -4.57 10.61 -15.48
CA ILE A 133 -5.76 9.75 -15.44
C ILE A 133 -5.86 9.03 -14.08
N LEU A 134 -4.77 8.44 -13.59
CA LEU A 134 -4.73 7.77 -12.30
C LEU A 134 -5.08 8.72 -11.14
N TRP A 135 -4.60 9.97 -11.20
CA TRP A 135 -4.95 11.00 -10.22
C TRP A 135 -6.41 11.46 -10.29
N ILE A 136 -6.99 11.59 -11.49
CA ILE A 136 -8.42 11.89 -11.63
C ILE A 136 -9.26 10.77 -11.01
N LEU A 137 -8.90 9.52 -11.29
CA LEU A 137 -9.53 8.35 -10.67
C LEU A 137 -9.36 8.36 -9.15
N PHE A 138 -8.18 8.73 -8.64
CA PHE A 138 -7.92 8.86 -7.21
C PHE A 138 -8.82 9.89 -6.55
N ILE A 139 -8.91 11.10 -7.12
CA ILE A 139 -9.76 12.17 -6.59
C ILE A 139 -11.23 11.74 -6.61
N ALA A 140 -11.68 11.09 -7.69
CA ALA A 140 -13.04 10.55 -7.77
C ALA A 140 -13.31 9.51 -6.67
N TYR A 141 -12.34 8.65 -6.36
CA TYR A 141 -12.44 7.67 -5.27
C TYR A 141 -12.50 8.35 -3.89
N LEU A 142 -11.70 9.39 -3.64
CA LEU A 142 -11.77 10.15 -2.39
C LEU A 142 -13.11 10.86 -2.20
N LEU A 143 -13.64 11.45 -3.28
CA LEU A 143 -14.97 12.05 -3.27
C LEU A 143 -16.05 11.01 -2.96
N TYR A 144 -15.96 9.82 -3.57
CA TYR A 144 -16.85 8.70 -3.25
C TYR A 144 -16.80 8.32 -1.76
N LEU A 145 -15.60 8.15 -1.19
CA LEU A 145 -15.44 7.84 0.23
C LEU A 145 -16.04 8.93 1.12
N TYR A 146 -15.79 10.20 0.78
CA TYR A 146 -16.35 11.33 1.51
C TYR A 146 -17.90 11.35 1.50
N PHE A 147 -18.52 11.14 0.34
CA PHE A 147 -19.99 11.10 0.26
C PHE A 147 -20.59 9.88 0.94
N LEU A 148 -19.91 8.73 0.87
CA LEU A 148 -20.33 7.52 1.58
C LEU A 148 -20.32 7.74 3.10
N ALA A 149 -19.24 8.36 3.59
CA ALA A 149 -19.05 8.71 4.99
C ALA A 149 -20.13 9.69 5.50
N LYS A 150 -20.51 10.67 4.68
CA LYS A 150 -21.57 11.64 5.03
C LYS A 150 -22.98 11.02 5.06
N LYS A 151 -23.23 9.99 4.25
CA LYS A 151 -24.55 9.33 4.13
C LYS A 151 -24.78 8.27 5.21
N GLY A 152 -23.70 7.66 5.73
CA GLY A 152 -23.76 6.82 6.92
C GLY A 152 -23.85 7.68 8.17
N ASN A 153 -24.96 7.59 8.91
CA ASN A 153 -25.14 8.31 10.17
C ASN A 153 -24.34 7.67 11.34
N ASP A 154 -23.27 6.94 11.03
CA ASP A 154 -22.45 6.22 11.99
C ASP A 154 -21.33 7.12 12.49
N SER A 155 -21.43 7.49 13.76
CA SER A 155 -20.33 7.81 14.65
C SER A 155 -19.33 6.66 14.65
N GLY A 156 -18.47 6.58 13.63
CA GLY A 156 -17.30 5.71 13.65
C GLY A 156 -16.44 6.08 14.85
N ASP A 157 -15.97 5.06 15.59
CA ASP A 157 -15.13 5.19 16.78
C ASP A 157 -14.25 6.44 16.68
N GLU A 158 -14.53 7.41 17.56
CA GLU A 158 -13.72 8.62 17.67
C GLU A 158 -12.30 8.18 18.01
N GLN A 159 -11.43 8.07 17.00
CA GLN A 159 -10.00 8.13 17.27
C GLN A 159 -9.79 9.51 17.87
N SER A 160 -9.56 9.54 19.18
CA SER A 160 -9.29 10.78 19.89
C SER A 160 -8.01 11.38 19.32
N VAL A 161 -8.18 12.35 18.42
CA VAL A 161 -7.06 13.08 17.85
C VAL A 161 -6.37 13.82 19.00
N LYS A 162 -5.11 13.49 19.22
CA LYS A 162 -4.31 14.14 20.25
C LYS A 162 -4.23 15.64 19.95
N LEU A 163 -4.73 16.44 20.88
CA LEU A 163 -4.74 17.90 20.75
C LEU A 163 -3.34 18.46 21.06
N TYR A 164 -2.59 18.80 20.02
CA TYR A 164 -1.32 19.51 20.13
C TYR A 164 -1.47 21.01 19.76
N PRO A 165 -0.63 21.91 20.30
CA PRO A 165 -0.51 23.27 19.76
C PRO A 165 -0.05 23.23 18.30
N VAL A 166 -0.46 24.20 17.48
CA VAL A 166 -0.26 24.19 16.01
C VAL A 166 1.22 24.02 15.64
N TRP A 167 2.12 24.69 16.38
CA TRP A 167 3.56 24.57 16.15
C TRP A 167 4.08 23.14 16.36
N LYS A 168 3.53 22.38 17.32
CA LYS A 168 3.89 20.96 17.51
C LYS A 168 3.34 20.10 16.38
N CYS A 169 2.13 20.38 15.89
CA CYS A 169 1.59 19.69 14.72
C CYS A 169 2.49 19.90 13.49
N LEU A 170 2.87 21.15 13.22
CA LEU A 170 3.79 21.50 12.13
C LEU A 170 5.16 20.85 12.32
N LEU A 171 5.69 20.85 13.55
CA LEU A 171 6.95 20.17 13.87
C LEU A 171 6.88 18.67 13.57
N PHE A 172 5.79 17.99 13.95
CA PHE A 172 5.61 16.56 13.69
C PHE A 172 5.47 16.27 12.20
N ILE A 173 4.71 17.08 11.45
CA ILE A 173 4.60 16.95 9.99
C ILE A 173 5.98 17.10 9.34
N VAL A 174 6.75 18.12 9.71
CA VAL A 174 8.08 18.36 9.12
C VAL A 174 9.06 17.26 9.51
N LEU A 175 9.17 16.94 10.81
CA LEU A 175 10.11 15.93 11.31
C LEU A 175 9.76 14.53 10.78
N GLY A 176 8.48 14.16 10.78
CA GLY A 176 7.99 12.91 10.22
C GLY A 176 8.27 12.82 8.72
N GLY A 177 7.96 13.88 7.97
CA GLY A 177 8.25 13.95 6.53
C GLY A 177 9.73 13.82 6.20
N VAL A 178 10.61 14.52 6.93
CA VAL A 178 12.07 14.38 6.76
C VAL A 178 12.52 12.96 7.08
N CYS A 179 12.01 12.36 8.16
CA CYS A 179 12.33 10.99 8.55
C CYS A 179 11.90 9.97 7.47
N VAL A 180 10.70 10.16 6.89
CA VAL A 180 10.19 9.35 5.78
C VAL A 180 11.09 9.46 4.55
N VAL A 181 11.51 10.67 4.16
CA VAL A 181 12.39 10.88 3.00
C VAL A 181 13.78 10.30 3.24
N ILE A 182 14.35 10.45 4.44
CA ILE A 182 15.65 9.83 4.77
C ILE A 182 15.49 8.31 4.74
N GLY A 183 14.43 7.78 5.37
CA GLY A 183 14.14 6.36 5.41
C GLY A 183 14.00 5.75 4.01
N SER A 184 13.26 6.39 3.11
CA SER A 184 13.10 5.91 1.73
C SER A 184 14.43 5.89 0.98
N GLN A 185 15.29 6.89 1.16
CA GLN A 185 16.61 6.91 0.53
C GLN A 185 17.49 5.75 1.04
N LEU A 186 17.46 5.46 2.34
CA LEU A 186 18.20 4.36 2.94
C LEU A 186 17.71 3.01 2.44
N VAL A 187 16.39 2.81 2.35
CA VAL A 187 15.78 1.59 1.79
C VAL A 187 16.18 1.41 0.33
N VAL A 188 16.01 2.43 -0.52
CA VAL A 188 16.35 2.32 -1.95
C VAL A 188 17.84 2.05 -2.15
N ASN A 189 18.72 2.74 -1.41
CA ASN A 189 20.17 2.54 -1.51
C ASN A 189 20.60 1.16 -0.97
N GLY A 190 20.02 0.71 0.15
CA GLY A 190 20.28 -0.61 0.72
C GLY A 190 19.81 -1.73 -0.21
N ALA A 191 18.58 -1.63 -0.70
CA ALA A 191 17.96 -2.57 -1.62
C ALA A 191 18.75 -2.71 -2.93
N THR A 192 19.11 -1.60 -3.57
CA THR A 192 19.94 -1.61 -4.80
C THR A 192 21.33 -2.17 -4.59
N THR A 193 21.96 -1.88 -3.44
CA THR A 193 23.28 -2.44 -3.11
C THR A 193 23.21 -3.95 -2.91
N ILE A 194 22.17 -4.45 -2.23
CA ILE A 194 21.93 -5.89 -2.06
C ILE A 194 21.65 -6.54 -3.41
N ALA A 195 20.79 -5.94 -4.24
CA ALA A 195 20.47 -6.43 -5.57
C ALA A 195 21.74 -6.67 -6.41
N ARG A 196 22.60 -5.65 -6.51
CA ARG A 196 23.86 -5.71 -7.25
C ARG A 196 24.84 -6.73 -6.68
N ALA A 197 24.94 -6.81 -5.36
CA ALA A 197 25.91 -7.70 -4.71
C ALA A 197 25.52 -9.18 -4.77
N CYS A 198 24.21 -9.49 -4.77
CA CYS A 198 23.69 -10.84 -4.86
C CYS A 198 23.36 -11.27 -6.30
N GLY A 199 23.58 -10.40 -7.31
CA GLY A 199 23.19 -10.67 -8.69
C GLY A 199 21.68 -10.77 -8.91
N MET A 200 20.89 -10.17 -8.01
CA MET A 200 19.43 -10.21 -8.05
C MET A 200 18.91 -9.00 -8.84
N SER A 201 17.80 -9.19 -9.56
CA SER A 201 17.16 -8.08 -10.27
C SER A 201 16.52 -7.07 -9.30
N GLU A 202 16.52 -5.80 -9.69
CA GLU A 202 15.82 -4.74 -8.95
C GLU A 202 14.31 -5.03 -8.87
N ARG A 203 13.75 -5.66 -9.91
CA ARG A 203 12.38 -6.21 -9.93
C ARG A 203 12.15 -7.22 -8.81
N PHE A 204 13.02 -8.22 -8.64
CA PHE A 204 12.86 -9.22 -7.58
C PHE A 204 12.89 -8.56 -6.20
N ILE A 205 13.87 -7.71 -5.95
CA ILE A 205 14.03 -7.03 -4.65
C ILE A 205 12.84 -6.10 -4.37
N GLY A 206 12.36 -5.38 -5.40
CA GLY A 206 11.16 -4.55 -5.35
C GLY A 206 9.92 -5.34 -4.94
N LEU A 207 9.63 -6.44 -5.66
CA LEU A 207 8.45 -7.30 -5.44
C LEU A 207 8.46 -8.05 -4.11
N THR A 208 9.63 -8.25 -3.51
CA THR A 208 9.80 -9.11 -2.33
C THR A 208 10.21 -8.31 -1.10
N ILE A 209 11.50 -7.98 -0.96
CA ILE A 209 12.07 -7.39 0.25
C ILE A 209 11.51 -5.99 0.49
N VAL A 210 11.46 -5.17 -0.56
CA VAL A 210 11.01 -3.77 -0.45
C VAL A 210 9.52 -3.73 -0.14
N ALA A 211 8.71 -4.37 -0.99
CA ALA A 211 7.27 -4.48 -0.80
C ALA A 211 6.88 -5.07 0.56
N PHE A 212 7.57 -6.12 1.01
CA PHE A 212 7.31 -6.70 2.33
C PHE A 212 7.62 -5.74 3.45
N GLY A 213 8.77 -5.06 3.41
CA GLY A 213 9.18 -4.14 4.45
C GLY A 213 8.29 -2.88 4.53
N THR A 214 7.85 -2.34 3.39
CA THR A 214 6.92 -1.20 3.39
C THR A 214 5.53 -1.59 3.88
N SER A 215 5.07 -2.83 3.62
CA SER A 215 3.74 -3.30 4.03
C SER A 215 3.69 -3.99 5.41
N LEU A 216 4.78 -3.92 6.18
CA LEU A 216 4.80 -4.34 7.58
C LEU A 216 3.80 -3.59 8.47
N PRO A 217 3.61 -2.25 8.35
CA PRO A 217 2.59 -1.53 9.09
C PRO A 217 1.18 -2.11 8.85
N GLU A 218 0.81 -2.36 7.59
CA GLU A 218 -0.46 -2.97 7.19
C GLU A 218 -0.63 -4.36 7.78
N LEU A 219 0.45 -5.16 7.83
CA LEU A 219 0.43 -6.48 8.45
C LEU A 219 0.13 -6.37 9.94
N VAL A 220 0.83 -5.48 10.64
CA VAL A 220 0.66 -5.26 12.08
C VAL A 220 -0.73 -4.73 12.40
N THR A 221 -1.23 -3.74 11.66
CA THR A 221 -2.56 -3.16 11.88
C THR A 221 -3.66 -4.17 11.59
N SER A 222 -3.58 -4.91 10.49
CA SER A 222 -4.58 -5.93 10.12
C SER A 222 -4.63 -7.09 11.11
N VAL A 223 -3.47 -7.62 11.51
CA VAL A 223 -3.38 -8.69 12.51
C VAL A 223 -3.87 -8.22 13.87
N SER A 224 -3.51 -7.00 14.29
CA SER A 224 -3.96 -6.41 15.55
C SER A 224 -5.48 -6.20 15.58
N ALA A 225 -6.05 -5.67 14.49
CA ALA A 225 -7.49 -5.48 14.36
C ALA A 225 -8.25 -6.81 14.41
N ALA A 226 -7.75 -7.85 13.72
CA ALA A 226 -8.33 -9.18 13.76
C ALA A 226 -8.31 -9.83 15.14
N ARG A 227 -7.20 -9.69 15.89
CA ARG A 227 -7.11 -10.19 17.28
C ARG A 227 -8.07 -9.49 18.23
N LYS A 228 -8.44 -8.24 17.95
CA LYS A 228 -9.40 -7.46 18.74
C LYS A 228 -10.86 -7.68 18.33
N GLY A 229 -11.14 -8.60 17.40
CA GLY A 229 -12.50 -8.86 16.91
C GLY A 229 -13.01 -7.87 15.85
N ASN A 230 -12.21 -6.86 15.48
CA ASN A 230 -12.56 -5.84 14.49
C ASN A 230 -12.08 -6.23 13.08
N ALA A 231 -12.30 -7.50 12.70
CA ALA A 231 -11.69 -8.08 11.52
C ALA A 231 -12.18 -7.44 10.20
N GLY A 232 -13.40 -6.91 10.15
CA GLY A 232 -13.92 -6.26 8.93
C GLY A 232 -13.17 -5.01 8.49
N ILE A 233 -12.45 -4.36 9.41
CA ILE A 233 -11.57 -3.22 9.10
C ILE A 233 -10.33 -3.70 8.33
N ALA A 234 -9.86 -4.93 8.54
CA ALA A 234 -8.65 -5.44 7.90
C ALA A 234 -8.80 -5.58 6.37
N ILE A 235 -9.92 -6.12 5.87
CA ILE A 235 -10.14 -6.23 4.41
C ILE A 235 -10.25 -4.83 3.78
N GLY A 236 -11.03 -3.94 4.39
CA GLY A 236 -11.18 -2.57 3.89
C GLY A 236 -9.84 -1.84 3.82
N ASN A 237 -9.01 -1.96 4.87
CA ASN A 237 -7.67 -1.38 4.90
C ASN A 237 -6.79 -1.90 3.76
N ILE A 238 -6.76 -3.22 3.56
CA ILE A 238 -5.95 -3.85 2.51
C ILE A 238 -6.41 -3.46 1.11
N VAL A 239 -7.72 -3.50 0.86
CA VAL A 239 -8.27 -3.13 -0.45
C VAL A 239 -8.04 -1.64 -0.72
N GLY A 240 -8.24 -0.78 0.29
CA GLY A 240 -7.96 0.66 0.22
C GLY A 240 -6.48 0.95 -0.05
N SER A 241 -5.57 0.26 0.63
CA SER A 241 -4.11 0.39 0.42
C SER A 241 -3.72 0.01 -1.01
N ASN A 242 -4.30 -1.08 -1.54
CA ASN A 242 -4.05 -1.48 -2.93
C ASN A 242 -4.54 -0.45 -3.95
N ILE A 243 -5.68 0.19 -3.67
CA ILE A 243 -6.22 1.29 -4.49
C ILE A 243 -5.30 2.50 -4.45
N PHE A 244 -4.88 2.90 -3.24
CA PHE A 244 -3.97 4.01 -3.03
C PHE A 244 -2.62 3.80 -3.73
N ASN A 245 -2.04 2.61 -3.59
CA ASN A 245 -0.78 2.24 -4.23
C ASN A 245 -0.82 2.42 -5.75
N ILE A 246 -1.89 1.98 -6.40
CA ILE A 246 -2.02 2.12 -7.86
C ILE A 246 -2.32 3.57 -8.25
N LEU A 247 -3.36 4.17 -7.67
CA LEU A 247 -3.86 5.46 -8.15
C LEU A 247 -2.96 6.62 -7.71
N PHE A 248 -2.65 6.69 -6.42
CA PHE A 248 -1.85 7.77 -5.87
C PHE A 248 -0.37 7.54 -6.12
N VAL A 249 0.19 6.37 -5.77
CA VAL A 249 1.65 6.22 -5.81
C VAL A 249 2.16 6.15 -7.24
N ILE A 250 1.72 5.19 -8.05
CA ILE A 250 2.16 5.11 -9.47
C ILE A 250 1.76 6.39 -10.20
N GLY A 251 0.53 6.90 -9.98
CA GLY A 251 0.08 8.16 -10.56
C GLY A 251 1.03 9.32 -10.24
N THR A 252 1.43 9.47 -8.98
CA THR A 252 2.38 10.52 -8.55
C THR A 252 3.75 10.34 -9.18
N VAL A 253 4.28 9.11 -9.23
CA VAL A 253 5.58 8.90 -9.90
C VAL A 253 5.49 9.26 -11.37
N ALA A 254 4.44 8.83 -12.08
CA ALA A 254 4.22 9.13 -13.50
C ALA A 254 4.06 10.64 -13.78
N LEU A 255 3.51 11.41 -12.84
CA LEU A 255 3.45 12.88 -12.94
C LEU A 255 4.82 13.56 -12.81
N ILE A 256 5.79 12.91 -12.16
CA ILE A 256 7.15 13.44 -11.94
C ILE A 256 8.09 12.95 -13.04
N CYS A 257 8.06 11.66 -13.37
CA CYS A 257 8.92 11.03 -14.37
C CYS A 257 8.19 9.84 -15.04
N PRO A 258 8.43 9.57 -16.33
CA PRO A 258 7.95 8.35 -16.98
C PRO A 258 8.39 7.13 -16.18
N VAL A 259 7.48 6.17 -15.97
CA VAL A 259 7.76 4.96 -15.19
C VAL A 259 7.91 3.78 -16.14
N PRO A 260 9.14 3.32 -16.43
CA PRO A 260 9.34 2.12 -17.24
C PRO A 260 8.56 0.93 -16.69
N PHE A 261 7.78 0.30 -17.56
CA PHE A 261 6.97 -0.85 -17.27
C PHE A 261 7.47 -2.03 -18.12
N GLU A 262 8.49 -2.71 -17.63
CA GLU A 262 9.07 -3.86 -18.32
C GLU A 262 8.02 -4.96 -18.56
N SER A 263 8.14 -5.69 -19.67
CA SER A 263 7.21 -6.77 -20.03
C SER A 263 7.08 -7.85 -18.95
N ARG A 264 8.09 -8.00 -18.08
CA ARG A 264 8.03 -8.92 -16.94
C ARG A 264 7.01 -8.48 -15.87
N PHE A 265 6.76 -7.18 -15.69
CA PHE A 265 5.75 -6.65 -14.77
C PHE A 265 4.31 -6.88 -15.24
N VAL A 266 4.10 -7.18 -16.53
CA VAL A 266 2.79 -7.60 -17.05
C VAL A 266 2.33 -8.86 -16.32
N ILE A 267 3.21 -9.85 -16.16
CA ILE A 267 2.91 -11.10 -15.46
C ILE A 267 2.61 -10.83 -13.99
N ASP A 268 3.42 -10.00 -13.33
CA ASP A 268 3.21 -9.66 -11.91
C ASP A 268 1.88 -8.94 -11.69
N THR A 269 1.50 -8.05 -12.60
CA THR A 269 0.23 -7.32 -12.52
C THR A 269 -0.96 -8.23 -12.81
N VAL A 270 -0.82 -9.20 -13.73
CA VAL A 270 -1.81 -10.27 -13.91
C VAL A 270 -1.96 -11.11 -12.65
N VAL A 271 -0.85 -11.46 -11.97
CA VAL A 271 -0.90 -12.15 -10.67
C VAL A 271 -1.65 -11.30 -9.65
N ALA A 272 -1.40 -9.99 -9.57
CA ALA A 272 -2.14 -9.10 -8.68
C ALA A 272 -3.66 -9.09 -8.95
N ILE A 273 -4.08 -9.10 -10.22
CA ILE A 273 -5.50 -9.25 -10.61
C ILE A 273 -6.05 -10.59 -10.13
N LEU A 274 -5.33 -11.70 -10.37
CA LEU A 274 -5.74 -13.03 -9.92
C LEU A 274 -5.86 -13.10 -8.40
N CYS A 275 -4.99 -12.41 -7.65
CA CYS A 275 -5.11 -12.28 -6.19
C CYS A 275 -6.41 -11.55 -5.82
N GLY A 276 -6.74 -10.45 -6.49
CA GLY A 276 -8.00 -9.73 -6.28
C GLY A 276 -9.22 -10.60 -6.59
N VAL A 277 -9.18 -11.41 -7.66
CA VAL A 277 -10.25 -12.36 -8.00
C VAL A 277 -10.36 -13.46 -6.94
N LEU A 278 -9.23 -13.98 -6.45
CA LEU A 278 -9.21 -14.96 -5.35
C LEU A 278 -9.85 -14.39 -4.08
N LEU A 279 -9.51 -13.15 -3.70
CA LEU A 279 -10.14 -12.45 -2.58
C LEU A 279 -11.64 -12.29 -2.80
N TRP A 280 -12.05 -11.83 -3.99
CA TRP A 280 -13.45 -11.59 -4.28
C TRP A 280 -14.24 -12.89 -4.24
N GLY A 281 -13.78 -13.93 -4.94
CA GLY A 281 -14.37 -15.27 -4.98
C GLY A 281 -14.43 -15.95 -3.62
N GLY A 282 -13.35 -15.86 -2.85
CA GLY A 282 -13.24 -16.43 -1.50
C GLY A 282 -14.23 -15.84 -0.50
N THR A 283 -14.73 -14.63 -0.74
CA THR A 283 -15.69 -13.94 0.13
C THR A 283 -17.16 -14.03 -0.35
N ILE A 284 -17.43 -14.58 -1.55
CA ILE A 284 -18.80 -14.64 -2.13
C ILE A 284 -19.77 -15.41 -1.23
N ARG A 285 -19.40 -16.64 -0.85
CA ARG A 285 -20.31 -17.63 -0.25
C ARG A 285 -20.72 -17.29 1.18
N HIS A 286 -19.78 -16.81 1.97
CA HIS A 286 -19.96 -16.62 3.41
C HIS A 286 -19.96 -15.16 3.85
N LYS A 287 -19.64 -14.21 2.96
CA LYS A 287 -19.42 -12.80 3.32
C LYS A 287 -18.37 -12.63 4.44
N GLU A 288 -17.44 -13.57 4.51
CA GLU A 288 -16.27 -13.56 5.37
C GLU A 288 -15.14 -14.31 4.66
N LEU A 289 -13.91 -13.90 4.92
CA LEU A 289 -12.71 -14.64 4.54
C LEU A 289 -12.37 -15.62 5.66
N ARG A 290 -12.42 -16.92 5.34
CA ARG A 290 -12.25 -18.01 6.32
C ARG A 290 -10.85 -18.62 6.21
N LYS A 291 -10.47 -19.39 7.24
CA LYS A 291 -9.18 -20.10 7.32
C LYS A 291 -8.77 -20.85 6.04
N PRO A 292 -9.64 -21.63 5.36
CA PRO A 292 -9.23 -22.35 4.15
C PRO A 292 -8.78 -21.41 3.03
N CYS A 293 -9.47 -20.28 2.84
CA CYS A 293 -9.06 -19.27 1.86
C CYS A 293 -7.72 -18.65 2.25
N GLY A 294 -7.48 -18.41 3.55
CA GLY A 294 -6.20 -17.93 4.06
C GLY A 294 -5.04 -18.90 3.76
N VAL A 295 -5.25 -20.20 3.94
CA VAL A 295 -4.26 -21.23 3.56
C VAL A 295 -3.95 -21.18 2.06
N VAL A 296 -4.99 -21.12 1.21
CA VAL A 296 -4.83 -21.04 -0.25
C VAL A 296 -4.04 -19.79 -0.64
N MET A 297 -4.36 -18.64 -0.06
CA MET A 297 -3.65 -17.37 -0.29
C MET A 297 -2.15 -17.49 0.02
N LEU A 298 -1.79 -18.07 1.17
CA LEU A 298 -0.39 -18.24 1.55
C LEU A 298 0.35 -19.24 0.64
N LEU A 299 -0.31 -20.33 0.23
CA LEU A 299 0.26 -21.27 -0.73
C LEU A 299 0.47 -20.62 -2.11
N CYS A 300 -0.46 -19.79 -2.57
CA CYS A 300 -0.31 -19.00 -3.78
C CYS A 300 0.90 -18.06 -3.70
N TYR A 301 1.12 -17.41 -2.55
CA TYR A 301 2.31 -16.57 -2.37
C TYR A 301 3.60 -17.39 -2.40
N ALA A 302 3.63 -18.54 -1.73
CA ALA A 302 4.80 -19.42 -1.74
C ALA A 302 5.14 -19.86 -3.18
N ALA A 303 4.13 -20.24 -3.97
CA ALA A 303 4.32 -20.59 -5.38
C ALA A 303 4.82 -19.40 -6.21
N TYR A 304 4.23 -18.21 -6.03
CA TYR A 304 4.66 -16.99 -6.71
C TYR A 304 6.10 -16.59 -6.34
N PHE A 305 6.48 -16.72 -5.07
CA PHE A 305 7.84 -16.44 -4.61
C PHE A 305 8.86 -17.40 -5.23
N VAL A 306 8.55 -18.70 -5.33
CA VAL A 306 9.42 -19.68 -6.02
C VAL A 306 9.54 -19.33 -7.50
N TYR A 307 8.45 -18.95 -8.16
CA TYR A 307 8.48 -18.48 -9.55
C TYR A 307 9.39 -17.25 -9.72
N LEU A 308 9.29 -16.26 -8.83
CA LEU A 308 10.15 -15.08 -8.86
C LEU A 308 11.62 -15.43 -8.64
N ALA A 309 11.92 -16.34 -7.72
CA ALA A 309 13.29 -16.75 -7.41
C ALA A 309 13.97 -17.54 -8.54
N ALA A 310 13.18 -18.12 -9.45
CA ALA A 310 13.67 -18.90 -10.58
C ALA A 310 13.90 -18.07 -11.86
N MET A 311 13.58 -16.77 -11.88
CA MET A 311 13.63 -15.87 -13.05
C MET A 311 14.65 -14.74 -12.95
#